data_AF-A0A358C992-F1
#
_entry.id   AF-A0A358C992-F1
#
_cell.length_a   1.000
_cell.length_b   1.000
_cell.length_c   1.000
_cell.angle_alpha   90.00
_cell.angle_beta   90.00
_cell.angle_gamma   90.00
#
_symmetry.space_group_name_H-M   'P 1'
#
loop_
_entity.id
_entity.type
_entity.pdbx_description
1 polymer ?
#
loop_
_entity_poly.entity_id
_entity_poly.type
_entity_poly.pdbx_seq_one_letter_code
_entity_poly.pdbx_strand_id
1 'polypeptide(L)'
;AIALETDTQRGRRRDALTMLDESGVWVISRDPGLPELLAGRAWRALFWEARARVESDMRFVVVGHALLEKALAPYPSMTGKCLTLISDSLDPDAADALAVIALETVDTPRLLAPLPIQGIPGWDAANGCVVYYANEAIFRPAQSTGS
;
A
#
# COMPACT_ATOMS: atom_id res chain seq x y z
N ALA A 1 33.90 -18.94 0.83
CA ALA A 1 32.89 -18.72 -0.21
C ALA A 1 31.76 -17.90 0.40
N ILE A 2 31.83 -16.57 0.33
CA ILE A 2 30.82 -15.66 0.90
C ILE A 2 30.76 -14.46 -0.05
N ALA A 3 29.96 -14.53 -1.11
CA ALA A 3 29.79 -13.42 -2.06
C ALA A 3 28.49 -13.44 -2.87
N LEU A 4 27.66 -14.49 -2.81
CA LEU A 4 26.42 -14.54 -3.61
C LEU A 4 25.16 -14.04 -2.88
N GLU A 5 25.08 -14.13 -1.55
CA GLU A 5 23.87 -13.72 -0.82
C GLU A 5 23.69 -12.20 -0.76
N THR A 6 24.78 -11.43 -0.65
CA THR A 6 24.73 -9.97 -0.54
C THR A 6 24.29 -9.27 -1.83
N ASP A 7 24.62 -9.84 -2.99
CA ASP A 7 24.28 -9.25 -4.30
C ASP A 7 22.80 -9.41 -4.63
N THR A 8 22.22 -10.58 -4.31
CA THR A 8 20.79 -10.84 -4.53
C THR A 8 19.89 -10.04 -3.59
N GLN A 9 20.30 -9.83 -2.33
CA GLN A 9 19.57 -8.98 -1.38
C GLN A 9 19.61 -7.50 -1.78
N ARG A 10 20.78 -7.01 -2.21
CA ARG A 10 20.92 -5.65 -2.76
C ARG A 10 20.11 -5.44 -4.03
N GLY A 11 20.07 -6.43 -4.93
CA GLY A 11 19.23 -6.41 -6.13
C GLY A 11 17.74 -6.28 -5.80
N ARG A 12 17.23 -7.14 -4.90
CA ARG A 12 15.82 -7.09 -4.46
C ARG A 12 15.42 -5.78 -3.78
N ARG A 13 16.32 -5.21 -2.98
CA ARG A 13 16.11 -3.88 -2.35
C ARG A 13 16.04 -2.77 -3.41
N ARG A 14 16.95 -2.78 -4.39
CA ARG A 14 16.93 -1.80 -5.48
C ARG A 14 15.64 -1.91 -6.30
N ASP A 15 15.22 -3.12 -6.63
CA ASP A 15 13.97 -3.35 -7.38
C ASP A 15 12.74 -2.88 -6.59
N ALA A 16 12.71 -3.10 -5.26
CA ALA A 16 11.63 -2.62 -4.40
C ALA A 16 11.60 -1.08 -4.31
N LEU A 17 12.77 -0.44 -4.19
CA LEU A 17 12.91 1.02 -4.20
C LEU A 17 12.48 1.61 -5.54
N THR A 18 12.89 1.02 -6.67
CA THR A 18 12.45 1.44 -8.00
C THR A 18 10.94 1.30 -8.15
N MET A 19 10.35 0.20 -7.66
CA MET A 19 8.90 0.00 -7.75
C MET A 19 8.12 1.00 -6.87
N LEU A 20 8.67 1.40 -5.72
CA LEU A 20 8.13 2.47 -4.88
C LEU A 20 8.31 3.85 -5.52
N ASP A 21 9.45 4.10 -6.16
CA ASP A 21 9.68 5.35 -6.89
C ASP A 21 8.71 5.51 -8.06
N GLU A 22 8.31 4.42 -8.71
CA GLU A 22 7.31 4.46 -9.79
C GLU A 22 5.87 4.49 -9.29
N SER A 23 5.52 3.67 -8.29
CA SER A 23 4.12 3.39 -7.92
C SER A 23 3.84 3.35 -6.43
N GLY A 24 4.74 3.91 -5.62
CA GLY A 24 4.72 3.82 -4.17
C GLY A 24 3.61 4.63 -3.52
N VAL A 25 3.03 4.03 -2.49
CA VAL A 25 2.11 4.67 -1.57
C VAL A 25 2.56 4.36 -0.15
N TRP A 26 2.73 5.38 0.69
CA TRP A 26 2.90 5.18 2.11
C TRP A 26 1.54 5.08 2.77
N VAL A 27 1.39 4.04 3.59
CA VAL A 27 0.20 3.78 4.38
C VAL A 27 0.60 3.88 5.84
N ILE A 28 0.39 5.06 6.41
CA ILE A 28 0.68 5.32 7.82
C ILE A 28 -0.56 4.93 8.62
N SER A 29 -0.41 4.12 9.66
CA SER A 29 -1.51 3.69 10.51
C SER A 29 -1.15 3.84 11.98
N ARG A 30 -2.09 4.35 12.78
CA ARG A 30 -2.05 4.28 14.25
C ARG A 30 -2.48 2.92 14.78
N ASP A 31 -3.29 2.22 13.99
CA ASP A 31 -3.89 0.95 14.37
C ASP A 31 -3.23 -0.18 13.57
N PRO A 32 -2.54 -1.14 14.22
CA PRO A 32 -1.88 -2.24 13.52
C PRO A 32 -2.87 -3.20 12.85
N GLY A 33 -4.13 -3.25 13.30
CA GLY A 33 -5.14 -4.13 12.73
C GLY A 33 -5.63 -3.68 11.34
N LEU A 34 -5.51 -2.38 10.99
CA LEU A 34 -5.93 -1.90 9.67
C LEU A 34 -4.95 -2.34 8.56
N PRO A 35 -3.63 -2.22 8.72
CA PRO A 35 -2.67 -2.81 7.79
C PRO A 35 -2.77 -4.32 7.62
N GLU A 36 -3.18 -5.06 8.66
CA GLU A 36 -3.42 -6.51 8.53
C GLU A 36 -4.54 -6.80 7.53
N LEU A 37 -5.64 -6.03 7.58
CA LEU A 37 -6.72 -6.12 6.60
C LEU A 37 -6.25 -5.77 5.18
N LEU A 38 -5.36 -4.78 5.04
CA LEU A 38 -4.75 -4.41 3.76
C LEU A 38 -3.86 -5.54 3.22
N ALA A 39 -2.98 -6.08 4.04
CA ALA A 39 -2.10 -7.19 3.68
C ALA A 39 -2.89 -8.45 3.29
N GLY A 40 -3.99 -8.72 4.01
CA GLY A 40 -4.94 -9.79 3.71
C GLY A 40 -5.86 -9.51 2.52
N ARG A 41 -5.76 -8.32 1.89
CA ARG A 41 -6.64 -7.88 0.79
C ARG A 41 -8.13 -7.95 1.14
N ALA A 42 -8.46 -7.71 2.41
CA ALA A 42 -9.81 -7.71 2.93
C ALA A 42 -10.50 -6.37 2.62
N TRP A 43 -10.65 -6.03 1.33
CA TRP A 43 -11.02 -4.69 0.85
C TRP A 43 -12.33 -4.17 1.44
N ARG A 44 -13.35 -5.01 1.52
CA ARG A 44 -14.64 -4.66 2.14
C ARG A 44 -14.50 -4.41 3.64
N ALA A 45 -13.75 -5.25 4.35
CA ALA A 45 -13.52 -5.06 5.78
C ALA A 45 -12.72 -3.77 6.06
N LEU A 46 -11.69 -3.51 5.26
CA LEU A 46 -10.83 -2.33 5.39
C LEU A 46 -11.58 -1.04 5.04
N PHE A 47 -12.08 -0.92 3.80
CA PHE A 47 -12.55 0.36 3.27
C PHE A 47 -14.04 0.63 3.47
N TRP A 48 -14.83 -0.41 3.76
CA TRP A 48 -16.26 -0.25 4.04
C TRP A 48 -16.57 -0.42 5.52
N GLU A 49 -16.28 -1.59 6.11
CA GLU A 49 -16.65 -1.88 7.50
C GLU A 49 -15.83 -1.06 8.50
N ALA A 50 -14.53 -0.89 8.26
CA ALA A 50 -13.63 -0.08 9.08
C ALA A 50 -13.45 1.36 8.54
N ARG A 51 -14.34 1.84 7.64
CA ARG A 51 -14.18 3.13 6.96
C ARG A 51 -13.87 4.30 7.90
N ALA A 52 -14.63 4.45 8.97
CA ALA A 52 -14.43 5.54 9.94
C ALA A 52 -13.03 5.49 10.57
N ARG A 53 -12.55 4.29 10.90
CA ARG A 53 -11.19 4.06 11.41
C ARG A 53 -10.13 4.32 10.35
N VAL A 54 -10.37 3.96 9.10
CA VAL A 54 -9.47 4.30 7.98
C VAL A 54 -9.36 5.83 7.82
N GLU A 55 -10.48 6.55 7.93
CA GLU A 55 -10.49 8.01 7.83
C GLU A 55 -9.82 8.71 9.04
N SER A 56 -9.88 8.12 10.26
CA SER A 56 -9.30 8.71 11.48
C SER A 56 -7.86 8.26 11.80
N ASP A 57 -7.55 7.00 11.52
CA ASP A 57 -6.36 6.31 12.01
C ASP A 57 -5.40 5.88 10.90
N MET A 58 -5.73 6.13 9.63
CA MET A 58 -4.83 5.90 8.50
C MET A 58 -4.60 7.15 7.67
N ARG A 59 -3.40 7.23 7.10
CA ARG A 59 -3.03 8.22 6.10
C ARG A 59 -2.39 7.54 4.91
N PHE A 60 -2.87 7.90 3.72
CA PHE A 60 -2.35 7.43 2.44
C PHE A 60 -1.60 8.58 1.77
N VAL A 61 -0.33 8.37 1.42
CA VAL A 61 0.51 9.36 0.74
C VAL A 61 1.08 8.74 -0.52
N VAL A 62 0.76 9.29 -1.67
CA VAL A 62 1.38 8.85 -2.92
C VAL A 62 2.79 9.44 -2.99
N VAL A 63 3.79 8.56 -3.09
CA VAL A 63 5.20 8.94 -3.21
C VAL A 63 5.81 8.54 -4.56
N GLY A 64 5.15 7.65 -5.30
CA GLY A 64 5.62 7.23 -6.63
C GLY A 64 5.45 8.33 -7.67
N HIS A 65 6.55 8.74 -8.31
CA HIS A 65 6.60 9.72 -9.38
C HIS A 65 5.70 9.36 -10.56
N ALA A 66 5.71 8.09 -11.01
CA ALA A 66 4.84 7.67 -12.11
C ALA A 66 3.36 7.54 -11.68
N LEU A 67 3.07 7.36 -10.39
CA LEU A 67 1.70 7.40 -9.86
C LEU A 67 1.17 8.83 -9.78
N LEU A 68 2.03 9.79 -9.42
CA LEU A 68 1.71 11.22 -9.42
C LEU A 68 1.37 11.73 -10.83
N GLU A 69 2.15 11.34 -11.84
CA GLU A 69 1.84 11.68 -13.24
C GLU A 69 0.53 11.04 -13.71
N LYS A 70 0.28 9.78 -13.34
CA LYS A 70 -0.95 9.06 -13.69
C LYS A 70 -2.19 9.54 -12.93
N ALA A 71 -2.03 10.16 -11.76
CA ALA A 71 -3.12 10.79 -11.02
C ALA A 71 -3.72 12.00 -11.76
N LEU A 72 -3.02 12.57 -12.74
CA LEU A 72 -3.55 13.61 -13.64
C LEU A 72 -4.57 13.06 -14.64
N ALA A 73 -4.56 11.75 -14.91
CA ALA A 73 -5.54 11.06 -15.76
C ALA A 73 -5.83 9.66 -15.20
N PRO A 74 -6.57 9.56 -14.07
CA PRO A 74 -6.80 8.30 -13.40
C PRO A 74 -7.59 7.34 -14.28
N TYR A 75 -7.10 6.10 -14.41
CA TYR A 75 -7.78 5.03 -15.15
C TYR A 75 -8.20 3.88 -14.21
N PRO A 76 -9.26 3.12 -14.55
CA PRO A 76 -9.73 2.00 -13.73
C PRO A 76 -8.61 0.97 -13.51
N SER A 77 -8.47 0.46 -12.28
CA SER A 77 -7.45 -0.55 -11.88
C SER A 77 -6.05 -0.03 -11.53
N MET A 78 -5.89 1.27 -11.29
CA MET A 78 -4.61 1.79 -10.79
C MET A 78 -4.32 1.19 -9.39
N THR A 79 -3.22 0.45 -9.30
CA THR A 79 -2.82 -0.24 -8.08
C THR A 79 -1.46 0.28 -7.65
N GLY A 80 -1.40 0.91 -6.49
CA GLY A 80 -0.15 1.36 -5.87
C GLY A 80 0.54 0.22 -5.12
N LYS A 81 1.81 0.40 -4.82
CA LYS A 81 2.62 -0.50 -4.00
C LYS A 81 2.82 0.12 -2.64
N CYS A 82 2.28 -0.54 -1.61
CA CYS A 82 2.18 0.06 -0.29
C CYS A 82 3.33 -0.31 0.62
N LEU A 83 3.99 0.71 1.16
CA LEU A 83 4.81 0.59 2.34
C LEU A 83 3.94 0.95 3.55
N THR A 84 3.70 -0.02 4.43
CA THR A 84 2.93 0.24 5.66
C THR A 84 3.88 0.71 6.76
N LEU A 85 3.51 1.80 7.43
CA LEU A 85 4.24 2.40 8.55
C LEU A 85 3.30 2.49 9.74
N ILE A 86 3.73 1.96 10.89
CA ILE A 86 2.98 2.13 12.15
C ILE A 86 3.54 3.33 12.89
N SER A 87 2.68 4.29 13.21
CA SER A 87 3.08 5.54 13.88
C SER A 87 1.90 6.16 14.62
N ASP A 88 2.15 6.73 15.80
CA ASP A 88 1.16 7.54 16.53
C ASP A 88 0.85 8.86 15.80
N SER A 89 1.75 9.31 14.92
CA SER A 89 1.53 10.47 14.05
C SER A 89 1.13 10.04 12.64
N LEU A 90 0.09 10.67 12.10
CA LEU A 90 -0.31 10.54 10.69
C LEU A 90 0.33 11.61 9.80
N ASP A 91 1.24 12.42 10.36
CA ASP A 91 1.99 13.41 9.62
C ASP A 91 2.99 12.74 8.66
N PRO A 92 2.89 12.98 7.34
CA PRO A 92 3.82 12.45 6.36
C PRO A 92 5.28 12.77 6.66
N ASP A 93 5.58 13.97 7.17
CA ASP A 93 6.96 14.40 7.46
C ASP A 93 7.56 13.57 8.61
N ALA A 94 6.75 13.20 9.60
CA ALA A 94 7.16 12.32 10.68
C ALA A 94 7.34 10.87 10.23
N ALA A 95 6.63 10.46 9.18
CA ALA A 95 6.70 9.12 8.62
C ALA A 95 7.89 8.90 7.69
N ASP A 96 8.53 9.96 7.20
CA ASP A 96 9.69 9.88 6.30
C ASP A 96 10.86 9.11 6.94
N ALA A 97 11.20 9.43 8.19
CA ALA A 97 12.24 8.71 8.94
C ALA A 97 11.89 7.23 9.18
N LEU A 98 10.61 6.94 9.44
CA LEU A 98 10.12 5.56 9.58
C LEU A 98 10.16 4.82 8.25
N ALA A 99 9.88 5.50 7.14
CA ALA A 99 9.97 4.94 5.80
C ALA A 99 11.40 4.53 5.48
N VAL A 100 12.40 5.36 5.80
CA VAL A 100 13.82 5.01 5.59
C VAL A 100 14.17 3.73 6.36
N ILE A 101 13.82 3.64 7.64
CA ILE A 101 14.07 2.44 8.47
C ILE A 101 13.33 1.23 7.90
N ALA A 102 12.06 1.39 7.53
CA ALA A 102 11.28 0.32 6.93
C ALA A 102 11.94 -0.17 5.62
N LEU A 103 12.40 0.74 4.77
CA LEU A 103 13.10 0.42 3.51
C LEU A 103 14.42 -0.32 3.73
N GLU A 104 15.17 0.01 4.79
CA GLU A 104 16.39 -0.72 5.15
C GLU A 104 16.12 -2.19 5.53
N THR A 105 14.90 -2.47 6.00
CA THR A 105 14.45 -3.82 6.40
C THR A 105 13.60 -4.52 5.32
N VAL A 106 13.27 -3.85 4.20
CA VAL A 106 12.55 -4.44 3.08
C VAL A 106 13.47 -5.40 2.32
N ASP A 107 13.52 -6.64 2.77
CA ASP A 107 14.31 -7.71 2.12
C ASP A 107 13.53 -8.48 1.05
N THR A 108 12.22 -8.23 0.92
CA THR A 108 11.37 -8.88 -0.08
C THR A 108 10.28 -7.97 -0.64
N PRO A 109 9.98 -8.06 -1.95
CA PRO A 109 8.85 -7.38 -2.60
C PRO A 109 7.47 -7.68 -1.99
N ARG A 110 7.38 -8.73 -1.16
CA ARG A 110 6.16 -9.16 -0.46
C ARG A 110 5.68 -8.15 0.59
N LEU A 111 6.57 -7.27 1.05
CA LEU A 111 6.24 -6.16 1.95
C LEU A 111 5.55 -5.00 1.23
N LEU A 112 5.53 -5.01 -0.11
CA LEU A 112 4.85 -4.02 -0.94
C LEU A 112 3.47 -4.53 -1.36
N ALA A 113 2.52 -4.45 -0.42
CA ALA A 113 1.15 -4.90 -0.67
C ALA A 113 0.51 -4.08 -1.80
N PRO A 114 -0.19 -4.72 -2.76
CA PRO A 114 -0.93 -3.99 -3.77
C PRO A 114 -2.10 -3.24 -3.14
N LEU A 115 -2.28 -1.96 -3.46
CA LEU A 115 -3.39 -1.15 -2.98
C LEU A 115 -4.17 -0.56 -4.15
N PRO A 116 -5.44 -0.94 -4.33
CA PRO A 116 -6.32 -0.26 -5.27
C PRO A 116 -6.62 1.15 -4.74
N ILE A 117 -6.04 2.18 -5.37
CA ILE A 117 -6.19 3.57 -4.89
C ILE A 117 -7.66 4.04 -4.93
N GLN A 118 -8.47 3.43 -5.80
CA GLN A 118 -9.91 3.65 -5.93
C GLN A 118 -10.70 3.21 -4.69
N GLY A 119 -10.14 2.32 -3.87
CA GLY A 119 -10.76 1.88 -2.62
C GLY A 119 -10.65 2.89 -1.48
N ILE A 120 -9.67 3.80 -1.55
CA ILE A 120 -9.37 4.74 -0.47
C ILE A 120 -10.53 5.73 -0.30
N PRO A 121 -11.12 5.83 0.91
CA PRO A 121 -12.20 6.75 1.19
C PRO A 121 -11.94 8.17 0.67
N GLY A 122 -12.87 8.71 -0.12
CA GLY A 122 -12.81 10.08 -0.64
C GLY A 122 -12.00 10.28 -1.93
N TRP A 123 -11.33 9.24 -2.44
CA TRP A 123 -10.55 9.33 -3.69
C TRP A 123 -11.37 9.01 -4.95
N ASP A 124 -12.47 8.25 -4.80
CA ASP A 124 -13.39 7.94 -5.88
C ASP A 124 -14.83 8.08 -5.38
N ALA A 125 -15.69 8.76 -6.14
CA ALA A 125 -17.09 8.95 -5.75
C ALA A 125 -17.88 7.63 -5.67
N ALA A 126 -17.51 6.61 -6.47
CA ALA A 126 -18.17 5.31 -6.49
C ALA A 126 -17.90 4.49 -5.23
N ASN A 127 -16.85 4.79 -4.46
CA ASN A 127 -16.48 4.05 -3.25
C ASN A 127 -17.38 4.34 -2.04
N GLY A 128 -18.36 5.23 -2.18
CA GLY A 128 -19.45 5.41 -1.22
C GLY A 128 -20.49 4.28 -1.21
N CYS A 129 -20.36 3.27 -2.09
CA CYS A 129 -21.31 2.17 -2.19
C CYS A 129 -20.64 0.82 -1.92
N VAL A 130 -21.23 0.00 -1.05
CA VAL A 130 -20.70 -1.32 -0.68
C VAL A 130 -20.48 -2.25 -1.88
N VAL A 131 -21.35 -2.17 -2.90
CA VAL A 131 -21.25 -3.02 -4.10
C VAL A 131 -20.02 -2.69 -4.95
N TYR A 132 -19.45 -1.50 -4.79
CA TYR A 132 -18.22 -1.10 -5.48
C TYR A 132 -17.05 -2.02 -5.11
N TYR A 133 -16.96 -2.40 -3.83
CA TYR A 133 -15.92 -3.28 -3.30
C TYR A 133 -16.09 -4.75 -3.72
N ALA A 134 -17.20 -5.11 -4.37
CA ALA A 134 -17.38 -6.44 -4.97
C ALA A 134 -16.79 -6.55 -6.39
N ASN A 135 -16.28 -5.44 -6.96
CA ASN A 135 -15.67 -5.46 -8.28
C ASN A 135 -14.27 -6.08 -8.24
N GLU A 136 -14.16 -7.38 -8.52
CA GLU A 136 -12.89 -8.13 -8.50
C GLU A 136 -11.87 -7.66 -9.57
N ALA A 137 -12.29 -6.93 -10.60
CA ALA A 137 -11.35 -6.34 -11.56
C ALA A 137 -10.47 -5.28 -10.89
N ILE A 138 -11.03 -4.54 -9.92
CA ILE A 138 -10.38 -3.50 -9.12
C ILE A 138 -9.86 -4.08 -7.80
N PHE A 139 -10.71 -4.83 -7.09
CA PHE A 139 -10.51 -5.33 -5.73
C PHE A 139 -10.16 -6.82 -5.74
N ARG A 140 -9.02 -7.16 -6.35
CA ARG A 140 -8.59 -8.56 -6.45
C ARG A 140 -8.38 -9.17 -5.05
N PRO A 141 -8.99 -10.31 -4.72
CA PRO A 141 -8.79 -10.96 -3.44
C PRO A 141 -7.33 -11.43 -3.27
N ALA A 142 -6.95 -11.77 -2.03
CA ALA A 142 -5.71 -12.50 -1.80
C ALA A 142 -5.80 -13.81 -2.58
N GLN A 143 -4.78 -14.11 -3.38
CA GLN A 143 -4.72 -15.43 -4.01
C GLN A 143 -4.64 -16.43 -2.86
N SER A 144 -5.68 -17.25 -2.70
CA SER A 144 -5.58 -18.45 -1.88
C SER A 144 -4.54 -19.32 -2.55
N THR A 145 -3.28 -19.23 -2.10
CA THR A 145 -2.28 -20.23 -2.43
C THR A 145 -2.81 -21.51 -1.79
N GLY A 146 -3.52 -22.31 -2.58
CA GLY A 146 -4.13 -23.54 -2.13
C GLY A 146 -3.04 -24.50 -1.66
N SER A 147 -3.24 -25.01 -0.44
CA SER A 147 -2.71 -26.22 0.20
C SER A 147 -1.22 -26.54 0.10
#